data_AF-A0A545AS01-F1
#
_entry.id   AF-A0A545AS01-F1
#
_cell.length_a   1.000
_cell.length_b   1.000
_cell.length_c   1.000
_cell.angle_alpha   90.00
_cell.angle_beta   90.00
_cell.angle_gamma   90.00
#
_symmetry.space_group_name_H-M   'P 1'
#
loop_
_entity.id
_entity.type
_entity.pdbx_description
1 polymer ?
#
loop_
_entity_poly.entity_id
_entity_poly.type
_entity_poly.pdbx_seq_one_letter_code
_entity_poly.pdbx_strand_id
1 'polypeptide(L)'
;MRWSPVAILRFTRGRDYGRSGRPAGRGQVGDEVARPRGPLGLPHRAGRDRQRRGAPGGGRPQGRCDRGVGRGGGGGRGPAPGTVRGGRGRDRPPRGDRPPDDGLVAGERRSGRGHPPARRSRPARPVRVVEPYERALAYVRGLVDGPPVGDFDVTVHFHPDRPVGELLLLRHLVEDGVYRSQFETGTSNGGLTAHPGGDRWQWEHRMFAGAYDDAPPSHRPLYGALNVRRYPVGGAVRFGSAHLRLRPAVLARTTFCYPDSVLEPTDFGTAEHLPLVALAEADGADGADVLDDYIEAHVHGGLSLSDDVEAVVLDPSYRTTDVEDAAGELPCAVEWHAGFRLPVDELARHGDYRGEDVVAAGTALAEDGWLDPRIIGDAARAGRFDPQTVKRVWHCTARFGYAWPEA
;
A
#
# COMPACT_ATOMS: atom_id res chain seq x y z
N MET A 1 -13.39 1.56 -24.00
CA MET A 1 -13.87 0.17 -24.01
C MET A 1 -14.38 -0.17 -22.60
N ARG A 2 -15.36 -1.06 -22.45
CA ARG A 2 -15.97 -1.33 -21.13
C ARG A 2 -15.06 -2.25 -20.31
N TRP A 3 -14.87 -1.91 -19.04
CA TRP A 3 -14.09 -2.67 -18.06
C TRP A 3 -14.89 -3.89 -17.59
N SER A 4 -14.21 -5.02 -17.39
CA SER A 4 -14.79 -6.21 -16.73
C SER A 4 -14.35 -6.21 -15.26
N PRO A 5 -15.24 -6.42 -14.28
CA PRO A 5 -14.86 -6.50 -12.88
C PRO A 5 -14.00 -7.74 -12.62
N VAL A 6 -13.06 -7.61 -11.67
CA VAL A 6 -12.22 -8.70 -11.18
C VAL A 6 -13.09 -9.73 -10.45
N ALA A 7 -12.83 -11.02 -10.70
CA ALA A 7 -13.50 -12.10 -9.98
C ALA A 7 -12.99 -12.14 -8.51
N ILE A 8 -13.72 -11.49 -7.60
CA ILE A 8 -13.53 -11.64 -6.16
C ILE A 8 -14.10 -12.99 -5.75
N LEU A 9 -13.23 -13.90 -5.27
CA LEU A 9 -13.64 -15.15 -4.63
C LEU A 9 -14.28 -14.84 -3.27
N ARG A 10 -15.61 -14.68 -3.27
CA ARG A 10 -16.40 -14.52 -2.04
C ARG A 10 -16.37 -15.83 -1.23
N PHE A 11 -15.52 -15.89 -0.20
CA PHE A 11 -15.64 -16.90 0.85
C PHE A 11 -16.79 -16.53 1.80
N THR A 12 -18.01 -16.97 1.48
CA THR A 12 -19.12 -16.91 2.41
C THR A 12 -18.97 -17.99 3.49
N ARG A 13 -18.55 -17.61 4.70
CA ARG A 13 -18.72 -18.43 5.92
C ARG A 13 -19.64 -17.71 6.89
N GLY A 14 -20.92 -18.07 6.89
CA GLY A 14 -21.81 -17.72 8.00
C GLY A 14 -21.53 -18.61 9.20
N ARG A 15 -21.53 -18.05 10.41
CA ARG A 15 -21.71 -18.79 11.67
C ARG A 15 -22.60 -18.01 12.63
N ASP A 16 -23.71 -18.62 13.00
CA ASP A 16 -24.55 -18.17 14.11
C ASP A 16 -23.81 -18.39 15.45
N TYR A 17 -23.75 -17.35 16.29
CA TYR A 17 -23.24 -17.48 17.66
C TYR A 17 -24.35 -17.99 18.61
N GLY A 18 -24.44 -19.31 18.74
CA GLY A 18 -25.30 -19.99 19.71
C GLY A 18 -24.76 -19.89 21.15
N ARG A 19 -25.54 -19.29 22.07
CA ARG A 19 -25.24 -19.22 23.51
C ARG A 19 -25.32 -20.59 24.22
N SER A 20 -24.28 -20.93 24.98
CA SER A 20 -24.26 -21.66 26.28
C SER A 20 -22.79 -22.02 26.61
N GLY A 21 -22.32 -22.34 27.81
CA GLY A 21 -22.88 -22.43 29.17
C GLY A 21 -21.74 -22.95 30.08
N ARG A 22 -21.65 -22.55 31.36
CA ARG A 22 -20.46 -22.83 32.21
C ARG A 22 -20.28 -24.32 32.59
N PRO A 23 -19.05 -24.78 32.90
CA PRO A 23 -18.71 -26.20 33.11
C PRO A 23 -18.78 -26.66 34.58
N ALA A 24 -18.89 -27.98 34.79
CA ALA A 24 -18.59 -28.66 36.06
C ALA A 24 -18.31 -30.16 35.84
N GLY A 25 -17.46 -30.77 36.68
CA GLY A 25 -17.37 -32.24 36.82
C GLY A 25 -15.95 -32.83 36.78
N ARG A 26 -15.44 -33.28 37.93
CA ARG A 26 -14.18 -34.06 38.05
C ARG A 26 -14.44 -35.56 37.87
N GLY A 27 -13.41 -36.32 37.47
CA GLY A 27 -13.39 -37.78 37.62
C GLY A 27 -12.02 -38.40 37.29
N GLN A 28 -11.26 -38.81 38.30
CA GLN A 28 -10.20 -39.84 38.17
C GLN A 28 -10.92 -41.23 38.02
N VAL A 29 -10.32 -42.34 37.59
CA VAL A 29 -9.12 -43.03 38.10
C VAL A 29 -8.66 -44.10 37.09
N GLY A 30 -7.34 -44.25 36.95
CA GLY A 30 -6.60 -45.52 36.75
C GLY A 30 -6.77 -46.27 35.41
N ASP A 31 -5.86 -47.13 35.00
CA ASP A 31 -4.46 -47.42 35.35
C ASP A 31 -3.99 -48.53 34.36
N GLU A 32 -2.71 -48.92 34.42
CA GLU A 32 -2.19 -50.23 33.98
C GLU A 32 -1.93 -50.52 32.46
N VAL A 33 -0.70 -50.18 32.04
CA VAL A 33 0.33 -51.09 31.47
C VAL A 33 -0.09 -52.23 30.51
N ALA A 34 0.41 -52.20 29.25
CA ALA A 34 1.34 -53.21 28.69
C ALA A 34 1.66 -53.01 27.18
N ARG A 35 2.96 -53.06 26.83
CA ARG A 35 3.47 -53.52 25.51
C ARG A 35 4.15 -54.89 25.74
N PRO A 36 4.20 -55.84 24.77
CA PRO A 36 5.36 -55.86 23.87
C PRO A 36 5.23 -56.56 22.48
N ARG A 37 6.13 -56.19 21.55
CA ARG A 37 6.76 -56.98 20.44
C ARG A 37 5.92 -57.47 19.24
N GLY A 38 6.47 -57.28 18.03
CA GLY A 38 6.12 -58.00 16.77
C GLY A 38 6.96 -59.29 16.60
N PRO A 39 7.36 -59.76 15.39
CA PRO A 39 7.27 -59.14 14.04
C PRO A 39 6.89 -60.14 12.88
N LEU A 40 7.21 -59.77 11.61
CA LEU A 40 7.35 -60.59 10.38
C LEU A 40 6.13 -60.85 9.46
N GLY A 41 6.34 -60.78 8.13
CA GLY A 41 5.54 -61.52 7.13
C GLY A 41 5.10 -60.81 5.83
N LEU A 42 5.99 -60.67 4.84
CA LEU A 42 5.64 -60.71 3.39
C LEU A 42 5.76 -62.18 2.91
N PRO A 43 5.30 -62.64 1.70
CA PRO A 43 4.98 -61.86 0.48
C PRO A 43 3.82 -62.36 -0.44
N HIS A 44 3.65 -61.64 -1.56
CA HIS A 44 3.49 -62.16 -2.95
C HIS A 44 2.13 -62.38 -3.66
N ARG A 45 2.14 -61.97 -4.95
CA ARG A 45 1.32 -62.33 -6.14
C ARG A 45 -0.11 -61.75 -6.20
N ALA A 46 -0.61 -61.12 -7.27
CA ALA A 46 -0.39 -61.11 -8.74
C ALA A 46 -1.41 -61.93 -9.57
N GLY A 47 -2.11 -61.25 -10.48
CA GLY A 47 -3.05 -61.78 -11.48
C GLY A 47 -3.98 -60.65 -11.95
N ARG A 48 -3.73 -59.95 -13.06
CA ARG A 48 -3.87 -60.31 -14.49
C ARG A 48 -5.31 -60.51 -14.97
N ASP A 49 -5.74 -59.63 -15.87
CA ASP A 49 -6.34 -59.89 -17.21
C ASP A 49 -7.25 -58.68 -17.59
N ARG A 50 -7.47 -58.27 -18.85
CA ARG A 50 -6.86 -58.58 -20.16
C ARG A 50 -7.33 -57.58 -21.22
N GLN A 51 -6.46 -57.25 -22.19
CA GLN A 51 -6.80 -57.04 -23.62
C GLN A 51 -7.71 -55.82 -24.00
N ARG A 52 -7.67 -55.22 -25.20
CA ARG A 52 -7.02 -55.58 -26.48
C ARG A 52 -6.85 -54.35 -27.40
N ARG A 53 -5.69 -54.26 -28.07
CA ARG A 53 -5.43 -53.84 -29.49
C ARG A 53 -6.18 -52.64 -30.11
N GLY A 54 -5.44 -51.73 -30.75
CA GLY A 54 -5.99 -50.88 -31.82
C GLY A 54 -5.13 -49.67 -32.26
N ALA A 55 -4.13 -49.90 -33.11
CA ALA A 55 -3.46 -48.88 -33.96
C ALA A 55 -3.27 -49.52 -35.36
N PRO A 56 -3.00 -48.81 -36.47
CA PRO A 56 -2.51 -47.42 -36.58
C PRO A 56 -3.24 -46.55 -37.66
N GLY A 57 -2.75 -45.32 -37.90
CA GLY A 57 -3.13 -44.51 -39.07
C GLY A 57 -2.54 -43.10 -39.02
N GLY A 58 -1.78 -42.70 -40.05
CA GLY A 58 -1.09 -41.39 -40.10
C GLY A 58 -1.88 -40.30 -40.84
N GLY A 59 -1.41 -39.06 -40.75
CA GLY A 59 -1.93 -37.91 -41.49
C GLY A 59 -1.33 -36.58 -41.04
N ARG A 60 -0.44 -36.00 -41.83
CA ARG A 60 0.11 -34.63 -41.67
C ARG A 60 -0.13 -33.82 -42.96
N PRO A 61 0.06 -32.48 -42.98
CA PRO A 61 -1.00 -31.58 -43.39
C PRO A 61 -0.74 -30.87 -44.73
N GLN A 62 -1.75 -30.15 -45.26
CA GLN A 62 -1.58 -28.88 -45.95
C GLN A 62 -2.94 -28.18 -46.22
N GLY A 63 -2.93 -26.84 -46.21
CA GLY A 63 -4.10 -26.00 -46.47
C GLY A 63 -3.67 -24.54 -46.64
N ARG A 64 -3.27 -24.17 -47.86
CA ARG A 64 -2.70 -22.87 -48.24
C ARG A 64 -3.73 -22.11 -49.09
N CYS A 65 -3.95 -20.83 -48.80
CA CYS A 65 -4.60 -19.89 -49.74
C CYS A 65 -3.84 -18.55 -49.75
N ASP A 66 -3.77 -17.92 -50.93
CA ASP A 66 -2.87 -16.82 -51.27
C ASP A 66 -3.57 -15.46 -51.45
N ARG A 67 -2.81 -14.38 -51.18
CA ARG A 67 -2.61 -13.12 -51.95
C ARG A 67 -3.79 -12.34 -52.59
N GLY A 68 -3.67 -11.00 -52.46
CA GLY A 68 -4.17 -9.97 -53.39
C GLY A 68 -4.32 -8.62 -52.67
N VAL A 69 -3.36 -7.66 -52.63
CA VAL A 69 -2.68 -6.85 -53.68
C VAL A 69 -3.54 -5.72 -54.29
N GLY A 70 -3.12 -4.46 -54.06
CA GLY A 70 -3.60 -3.23 -54.69
C GLY A 70 -3.47 -2.02 -53.74
N ARG A 71 -2.35 -1.26 -53.66
CA ARG A 71 -1.71 -0.27 -54.58
C ARG A 71 -2.49 1.05 -54.82
N GLY A 72 -1.82 2.16 -54.49
CA GLY A 72 -2.11 3.54 -54.92
C GLY A 72 -2.48 4.50 -53.76
N GLY A 73 -1.92 5.70 -53.60
CA GLY A 73 -0.77 6.32 -54.28
C GLY A 73 -0.76 7.87 -54.17
N GLY A 74 0.38 8.46 -53.78
CA GLY A 74 0.62 9.94 -53.74
C GLY A 74 -0.02 10.67 -52.55
N GLY A 75 0.51 11.79 -52.04
CA GLY A 75 1.76 12.51 -52.34
C GLY A 75 1.63 13.99 -51.89
N GLY A 76 2.65 14.59 -51.28
CA GLY A 76 2.56 16.00 -50.82
C GLY A 76 3.76 16.51 -50.02
N ARG A 77 4.46 17.51 -50.57
CA ARG A 77 5.69 18.14 -50.05
C ARG A 77 5.42 19.04 -48.82
N GLY A 78 6.45 19.25 -47.99
CA GLY A 78 6.47 20.32 -46.97
C GLY A 78 6.65 21.73 -47.56
N PRO A 79 6.77 22.77 -46.71
CA PRO A 79 8.13 23.19 -46.33
C PRO A 79 8.30 23.58 -44.84
N ALA A 80 9.51 24.04 -44.49
CA ALA A 80 9.99 24.30 -43.13
C ALA A 80 9.92 25.83 -42.74
N PRO A 81 10.62 26.37 -41.71
CA PRO A 81 10.00 27.26 -40.74
C PRO A 81 10.25 28.76 -40.96
N GLY A 82 9.41 29.60 -40.33
CA GLY A 82 9.53 31.07 -40.35
C GLY A 82 10.42 31.62 -39.23
N THR A 83 11.35 32.50 -39.59
CA THR A 83 12.16 33.32 -38.68
C THR A 83 11.48 34.65 -38.34
N VAL A 84 11.63 35.13 -37.11
CA VAL A 84 11.41 36.55 -36.75
C VAL A 84 12.57 37.04 -35.88
N ARG A 85 12.99 38.29 -36.13
CA ARG A 85 14.12 38.99 -35.50
C ARG A 85 13.62 40.26 -34.79
N GLY A 86 14.31 40.66 -33.71
CA GLY A 86 14.25 42.02 -33.13
C GLY A 86 13.19 42.20 -32.02
N GLY A 87 13.39 43.08 -31.02
CA GLY A 87 14.45 44.08 -30.83
C GLY A 87 14.66 44.46 -29.34
N ARG A 88 15.51 45.47 -29.08
CA ARG A 88 15.99 45.86 -27.73
C ARG A 88 15.31 47.14 -27.18
N GLY A 89 15.28 47.27 -25.85
CA GLY A 89 15.05 48.50 -25.06
C GLY A 89 14.58 48.11 -23.64
N ARG A 90 15.28 48.36 -22.51
CA ARG A 90 15.69 49.65 -21.90
C ARG A 90 14.48 50.59 -21.79
N ASP A 91 13.96 50.98 -20.61
CA ASP A 91 14.66 51.73 -19.55
C ASP A 91 14.01 51.67 -18.13
N ARG A 92 14.71 52.25 -17.15
CA ARG A 92 14.40 52.53 -15.71
C ARG A 92 14.97 53.95 -15.42
N PRO A 93 14.78 54.63 -14.25
CA PRO A 93 13.85 54.39 -13.14
C PRO A 93 12.76 55.50 -13.07
N PRO A 94 12.77 56.61 -12.28
CA PRO A 94 13.63 57.06 -11.16
C PRO A 94 13.02 56.70 -9.76
N ARG A 95 13.10 57.62 -8.79
CA ARG A 95 12.49 57.67 -7.44
C ARG A 95 12.23 59.16 -7.10
N GLY A 96 11.46 59.42 -6.05
CA GLY A 96 11.44 60.69 -5.29
C GLY A 96 10.05 60.94 -4.67
N ASP A 97 9.86 61.75 -3.63
CA ASP A 97 10.74 62.19 -2.55
C ASP A 97 9.86 62.70 -1.38
N ARG A 98 10.39 62.74 -0.14
CA ARG A 98 9.82 63.53 0.99
C ARG A 98 10.31 64.98 0.88
N PRO A 99 9.59 66.04 1.33
CA PRO A 99 9.55 66.44 2.76
C PRO A 99 8.31 67.32 3.13
N PRO A 100 8.29 68.21 4.17
CA PRO A 100 8.83 68.15 5.55
C PRO A 100 7.74 68.35 6.65
N ASP A 101 8.20 68.46 7.90
CA ASP A 101 7.48 68.93 9.12
C ASP A 101 6.83 70.33 9.00
N ASP A 102 5.85 70.60 9.89
CA ASP A 102 5.73 71.90 10.57
C ASP A 102 4.85 71.84 11.85
N GLY A 103 5.15 72.68 12.86
CA GLY A 103 4.13 73.21 13.78
C GLY A 103 4.00 72.68 15.23
N LEU A 104 4.82 73.19 16.15
CA LEU A 104 4.52 73.26 17.60
C LEU A 104 3.51 74.37 17.92
N VAL A 105 2.37 74.08 18.59
CA VAL A 105 1.62 75.07 19.42
C VAL A 105 1.02 74.39 20.66
N ALA A 106 0.95 75.15 21.76
CA ALA A 106 0.64 74.67 23.11
C ALA A 106 -0.86 74.52 23.47
N GLY A 107 -1.12 73.52 24.32
CA GLY A 107 -1.88 73.66 25.57
C GLY A 107 -3.22 74.40 25.63
N GLU A 108 -4.31 73.64 25.66
CA GLU A 108 -5.54 74.02 26.39
C GLU A 108 -5.92 72.96 27.44
N ARG A 109 -6.24 73.39 28.66
CA ARG A 109 -6.85 72.54 29.69
C ARG A 109 -8.35 72.50 29.46
N ARG A 110 -8.93 71.33 29.16
CA ARG A 110 -10.39 71.12 29.22
C ARG A 110 -10.75 69.99 30.17
N SER A 111 -11.53 70.34 31.19
CA SER A 111 -12.14 69.42 32.16
C SER A 111 -13.26 68.60 31.51
N GLY A 112 -12.90 67.46 30.94
CA GLY A 112 -13.86 66.47 30.43
C GLY A 112 -14.34 65.53 31.54
N ARG A 113 -15.67 65.38 31.69
CA ARG A 113 -16.26 64.42 32.64
C ARG A 113 -15.90 62.99 32.22
N GLY A 114 -15.29 62.22 33.11
CA GLY A 114 -14.88 60.85 32.82
C GLY A 114 -16.07 59.95 32.50
N HIS A 115 -16.15 59.48 31.25
CA HIS A 115 -16.91 58.28 30.93
C HIS A 115 -16.20 57.06 31.55
N PRO A 116 -16.93 56.05 32.04
CA PRO A 116 -16.30 54.79 32.42
C PRO A 116 -15.61 54.19 31.19
N PRO A 117 -14.42 53.57 31.32
CA PRO A 117 -13.73 52.97 30.20
C PRO A 117 -14.64 51.91 29.56
N ALA A 118 -14.91 52.07 28.27
CA ALA A 118 -15.68 51.09 27.51
C ALA A 118 -15.06 49.71 27.73
N ARG A 119 -15.87 48.75 28.19
CA ARG A 119 -15.44 47.35 28.33
C ARG A 119 -14.94 46.89 26.97
N ARG A 120 -13.61 46.79 26.81
CA ARG A 120 -13.02 46.13 25.64
C ARG A 120 -13.60 44.74 25.59
N SER A 121 -14.41 44.46 24.58
CA SER A 121 -14.93 43.13 24.29
C SER A 121 -13.71 42.21 24.23
N ARG A 122 -13.71 41.14 25.05
CA ARG A 122 -12.72 40.08 24.89
C ARG A 122 -12.84 39.60 23.44
N PRO A 123 -11.72 39.45 22.70
CA PRO A 123 -11.80 38.82 21.39
C PRO A 123 -12.51 37.48 21.57
N ALA A 124 -13.47 37.18 20.70
CA ALA A 124 -14.13 35.90 20.70
C ALA A 124 -13.05 34.81 20.63
N ARG A 125 -13.13 33.79 21.50
CA ARG A 125 -12.25 32.63 21.39
C ARG A 125 -12.41 32.11 19.96
N PRO A 126 -11.32 31.89 19.20
CA PRO A 126 -11.43 31.33 17.86
C PRO A 126 -12.18 30.00 17.95
N VAL A 127 -13.24 29.86 17.15
CA VAL A 127 -13.98 28.61 17.06
C VAL A 127 -13.03 27.61 16.42
N ARG A 128 -12.67 26.57 17.17
CA ARG A 128 -11.82 25.49 16.66
C ARG A 128 -12.59 24.74 15.58
N VAL A 129 -12.14 24.85 14.34
CA VAL A 129 -12.59 23.95 13.27
C VAL A 129 -12.12 22.54 13.64
N VAL A 130 -13.02 21.57 13.55
CA VAL A 130 -12.69 20.15 13.78
C VAL A 130 -12.25 19.57 12.46
N GLU A 131 -11.00 19.13 12.39
CA GLU A 131 -10.41 18.64 11.13
C GLU A 131 -11.08 17.33 10.68
N PRO A 132 -11.06 17.02 9.36
CA PRO A 132 -11.61 15.77 8.82
C PRO A 132 -11.12 14.52 9.57
N TYR A 133 -9.82 14.47 9.91
CA TYR A 133 -9.24 13.34 10.62
C TYR A 133 -9.76 13.16 12.05
N GLU A 134 -10.08 14.26 12.74
CA GLU A 134 -10.61 14.19 14.10
C GLU A 134 -12.02 13.62 14.12
N ARG A 135 -12.82 13.93 13.09
CA ARG A 135 -14.15 13.33 12.89
C ARG A 135 -14.04 11.84 12.58
N ALA A 136 -13.14 11.46 11.66
CA ALA A 136 -12.90 10.06 11.30
C ALA A 136 -12.46 9.23 12.52
N LEU A 137 -11.47 9.71 13.28
CA LEU A 137 -10.96 9.04 14.47
C LEU A 137 -12.02 8.97 15.59
N ALA A 138 -12.78 10.04 15.82
CA ALA A 138 -13.86 10.05 16.81
C ALA A 138 -15.02 9.11 16.42
N TYR A 139 -15.34 9.00 15.13
CA TYR A 139 -16.33 8.05 14.63
C TYR A 139 -15.90 6.61 14.90
N VAL A 140 -14.71 6.20 14.44
CA VAL A 140 -14.22 4.82 14.64
C VAL A 140 -14.09 4.49 16.13
N ARG A 141 -13.53 5.41 16.95
CA ARG A 141 -13.46 5.25 18.43
C ARG A 141 -14.83 5.01 19.06
N GLY A 142 -15.91 5.57 18.50
CA GLY A 142 -17.28 5.37 18.97
C GLY A 142 -17.90 4.01 18.60
N LEU A 143 -17.24 3.22 17.74
CA LEU A 143 -17.70 1.90 17.29
C LEU A 143 -16.98 0.73 17.98
N VAL A 144 -15.82 0.97 18.59
CA VAL A 144 -14.88 -0.08 19.03
C VAL A 144 -14.68 -0.07 20.55
N ASP A 145 -14.47 -1.26 21.09
CA ASP A 145 -14.00 -1.49 22.46
C ASP A 145 -13.01 -2.67 22.43
N GLY A 146 -12.19 -2.81 23.47
CA GLY A 146 -11.12 -3.79 23.53
C GLY A 146 -9.86 -3.26 24.22
N PRO A 147 -8.79 -4.08 24.29
CA PRO A 147 -7.51 -3.66 24.86
C PRO A 147 -6.85 -2.58 23.99
N PRO A 148 -5.96 -1.74 24.55
CA PRO A 148 -5.16 -0.83 23.75
C PRO A 148 -4.18 -1.57 22.83
N VAL A 149 -3.68 -0.88 21.81
CA VAL A 149 -2.62 -1.39 20.95
C VAL A 149 -1.38 -1.75 21.79
N GLY A 150 -0.80 -2.91 21.49
CA GLY A 150 0.48 -3.32 22.05
C GLY A 150 1.67 -2.54 21.48
N ASP A 151 2.87 -2.93 21.87
CA ASP A 151 4.12 -2.38 21.33
C ASP A 151 4.36 -2.87 19.90
N PHE A 152 3.68 -2.30 18.90
CA PHE A 152 3.73 -2.70 17.49
C PHE A 152 3.96 -1.50 16.57
N ASP A 153 4.78 -1.70 15.55
CA ASP A 153 5.04 -0.69 14.52
C ASP A 153 3.87 -0.57 13.53
N VAL A 154 3.62 0.65 13.05
CA VAL A 154 2.87 0.87 11.81
C VAL A 154 3.87 1.02 10.67
N THR A 155 3.63 0.33 9.57
CA THR A 155 4.50 0.33 8.38
C THR A 155 3.73 0.74 7.13
N VAL A 156 4.24 1.71 6.37
CA VAL A 156 3.69 2.14 5.07
C VAL A 156 4.55 1.55 3.96
N HIS A 157 4.01 0.59 3.21
CA HIS A 157 4.75 -0.13 2.16
C HIS A 157 4.71 0.57 0.81
N PHE A 158 5.84 0.54 0.11
CA PHE A 158 6.00 1.09 -1.22
C PHE A 158 7.12 0.36 -2.00
N HIS A 159 7.25 0.69 -3.28
CA HIS A 159 8.39 0.29 -4.09
C HIS A 159 9.18 1.57 -4.42
N PRO A 160 10.44 1.72 -3.96
CA PRO A 160 11.16 3.00 -4.00
C PRO A 160 11.48 3.47 -5.42
N ASP A 161 11.55 2.53 -6.37
CA ASP A 161 11.99 2.71 -7.74
C ASP A 161 10.84 2.68 -8.76
N ARG A 162 9.59 2.85 -8.32
CA ARG A 162 8.45 3.05 -9.22
C ARG A 162 8.45 4.48 -9.76
N PRO A 163 8.12 4.68 -11.05
CA PRO A 163 8.02 6.01 -11.62
C PRO A 163 6.75 6.70 -11.13
N VAL A 164 6.88 7.99 -10.78
CA VAL A 164 5.79 8.91 -10.45
C VAL A 164 6.04 10.16 -11.30
N GLY A 165 5.41 10.24 -12.46
CA GLY A 165 5.86 11.16 -13.51
C GLY A 165 7.27 10.82 -13.99
N GLU A 166 8.13 11.82 -14.13
CA GLU A 166 9.50 11.68 -14.64
C GLU A 166 10.54 11.22 -13.58
N LEU A 167 10.16 11.17 -12.30
CA LEU A 167 11.05 10.82 -11.18
C LEU A 167 10.64 9.50 -10.52
N LEU A 168 11.57 8.90 -9.78
CA LEU A 168 11.30 7.74 -8.93
C LEU A 168 10.58 8.17 -7.64
N LEU A 169 9.72 7.31 -7.11
CA LEU A 169 8.95 7.54 -5.88
C LEU A 169 9.86 8.03 -4.73
N LEU A 170 11.01 7.39 -4.52
CA LEU A 170 11.92 7.78 -3.44
C LEU A 170 12.50 9.20 -3.60
N ARG A 171 12.67 9.69 -4.84
CA ARG A 171 13.12 11.08 -5.09
C ARG A 171 12.01 12.09 -4.75
N HIS A 172 10.74 11.77 -5.01
CA HIS A 172 9.62 12.60 -4.50
C HIS A 172 9.60 12.67 -2.97
N LEU A 173 9.93 11.58 -2.26
CA LEU A 173 10.01 11.63 -0.79
C LEU A 173 11.11 12.60 -0.30
N VAL A 174 12.26 12.67 -0.99
CA VAL A 174 13.30 13.66 -0.70
C VAL A 174 12.83 15.09 -1.00
N GLU A 175 12.21 15.33 -2.16
CA GLU A 175 11.81 16.67 -2.61
C GLU A 175 10.60 17.23 -1.84
N ASP A 176 9.61 16.39 -1.51
CA ASP A 176 8.36 16.79 -0.84
C ASP A 176 8.47 16.82 0.69
N GLY A 177 9.32 15.98 1.28
CA GLY A 177 9.40 15.80 2.74
C GLY A 177 8.15 15.18 3.38
N VAL A 178 7.16 14.75 2.58
CA VAL A 178 5.90 14.14 3.02
C VAL A 178 5.54 12.92 2.16
N TYR A 179 4.83 11.95 2.72
CA TYR A 179 4.25 10.85 1.95
C TYR A 179 2.83 11.22 1.48
N ARG A 180 2.63 11.28 0.17
CA ARG A 180 1.35 11.73 -0.44
C ARG A 180 0.36 10.59 -0.64
N SER A 181 -0.93 10.93 -0.62
CA SER A 181 -2.02 9.99 -0.85
C SER A 181 -2.20 9.67 -2.35
N GLN A 182 -2.86 8.55 -2.63
CA GLN A 182 -3.25 8.19 -4.00
C GLN A 182 -4.16 9.22 -4.67
N PHE A 183 -4.95 9.97 -3.90
CA PHE A 183 -5.79 11.06 -4.42
C PHE A 183 -4.96 12.26 -4.93
N GLU A 184 -3.70 12.39 -4.48
CA GLU A 184 -2.75 13.41 -4.93
C GLU A 184 -1.86 12.90 -6.07
N THR A 185 -1.36 11.66 -5.96
CA THR A 185 -0.37 11.13 -6.90
C THR A 185 -0.97 10.43 -8.12
N GLY A 186 -2.20 9.90 -8.01
CA GLY A 186 -2.77 8.99 -9.00
C GLY A 186 -2.07 7.63 -9.10
N THR A 187 -1.15 7.31 -8.19
CA THR A 187 -0.33 6.07 -8.20
C THR A 187 -0.68 5.16 -7.03
N SER A 188 -0.61 3.84 -7.22
CA SER A 188 -0.89 2.86 -6.17
C SER A 188 -0.35 1.47 -6.53
N ASN A 189 0.01 0.70 -5.50
CA ASN A 189 0.25 -0.74 -5.62
C ASN A 189 -1.05 -1.55 -5.44
N GLY A 190 -2.16 -0.90 -5.09
CA GLY A 190 -3.53 -1.45 -5.02
C GLY A 190 -4.30 -1.32 -6.35
N GLY A 191 -5.56 -0.89 -6.28
CA GLY A 191 -6.38 -0.50 -7.44
C GLY A 191 -6.45 1.02 -7.61
N LEU A 192 -6.59 1.52 -8.85
CA LEU A 192 -6.64 2.95 -9.16
C LEU A 192 -8.06 3.55 -9.06
N THR A 193 -8.61 3.55 -7.84
CA THR A 193 -10.02 3.92 -7.56
C THR A 193 -10.18 5.13 -6.63
N ALA A 194 -9.10 5.87 -6.39
CA ALA A 194 -9.07 7.08 -5.55
C ALA A 194 -9.59 8.33 -6.29
N HIS A 195 -10.88 8.35 -6.59
CA HIS A 195 -11.57 9.51 -7.16
C HIS A 195 -13.02 9.53 -6.65
N PRO A 196 -13.74 10.67 -6.73
CA PRO A 196 -15.15 10.72 -6.36
C PRO A 196 -15.95 9.59 -7.03
N GLY A 197 -16.73 8.85 -6.23
CA GLY A 197 -17.51 7.70 -6.67
C GLY A 197 -16.74 6.40 -6.96
N GLY A 198 -15.41 6.39 -6.94
CA GLY A 198 -14.60 5.17 -7.08
C GLY A 198 -14.54 4.34 -5.79
N ASP A 199 -14.18 3.07 -5.89
CA ASP A 199 -14.24 2.10 -4.78
C ASP A 199 -13.54 2.60 -3.51
N ARG A 200 -12.30 3.11 -3.60
CA ARG A 200 -11.57 3.64 -2.44
C ARG A 200 -12.27 4.85 -1.81
N TRP A 201 -12.91 5.71 -2.60
CA TRP A 201 -13.72 6.81 -2.06
C TRP A 201 -14.93 6.25 -1.30
N GLN A 202 -15.59 5.20 -1.80
CA GLN A 202 -16.73 4.56 -1.14
C GLN A 202 -16.32 3.82 0.15
N TRP A 203 -15.14 3.18 0.18
CA TRP A 203 -14.59 2.55 1.38
C TRP A 203 -14.32 3.60 2.46
N GLU A 204 -13.57 4.67 2.14
CA GLU A 204 -13.27 5.74 3.08
C GLU A 204 -14.55 6.48 3.55
N HIS A 205 -15.54 6.67 2.68
CA HIS A 205 -16.87 7.18 3.07
C HIS A 205 -17.53 6.30 4.13
N ARG A 206 -17.60 4.98 3.90
CA ARG A 206 -18.24 4.00 4.80
C ARG A 206 -17.49 3.85 6.13
N MET A 207 -16.16 3.75 6.10
CA MET A 207 -15.34 3.54 7.29
C MET A 207 -15.22 4.79 8.18
N PHE A 208 -15.35 5.99 7.59
CA PHE A 208 -15.14 7.26 8.30
C PHE A 208 -16.39 8.17 8.30
N ALA A 209 -17.59 7.61 8.10
CA ALA A 209 -18.88 8.32 8.09
C ALA A 209 -18.88 9.61 7.24
N GLY A 210 -18.33 9.53 6.02
CA GLY A 210 -18.24 10.67 5.10
C GLY A 210 -17.32 11.81 5.56
N ALA A 211 -16.51 11.61 6.60
CA ALA A 211 -15.65 12.66 7.16
C ALA A 211 -14.72 13.34 6.13
N TYR A 212 -14.40 12.63 5.04
CA TYR A 212 -13.49 13.06 3.99
C TYR A 212 -14.16 13.44 2.66
N ASP A 213 -15.48 13.36 2.52
CA ASP A 213 -16.16 13.43 1.23
C ASP A 213 -15.89 14.75 0.49
N ASP A 214 -15.96 15.87 1.23
CA ASP A 214 -15.64 17.23 0.78
C ASP A 214 -14.20 17.67 1.13
N ALA A 215 -13.38 16.78 1.68
CA ALA A 215 -12.01 17.11 2.10
C ALA A 215 -11.04 17.10 0.91
N PRO A 216 -10.01 17.96 0.89
CA PRO A 216 -9.02 17.96 -0.18
C PRO A 216 -8.20 16.64 -0.18
N PRO A 217 -7.64 16.24 -1.33
CA PRO A 217 -6.80 15.04 -1.46
C PRO A 217 -5.75 14.83 -0.36
N SER A 218 -5.04 15.89 0.03
CA SER A 218 -4.00 15.87 1.07
C SER A 218 -4.50 15.62 2.49
N HIS A 219 -5.81 15.67 2.73
CA HIS A 219 -6.42 15.32 4.02
C HIS A 219 -6.88 13.85 4.06
N ARG A 220 -6.92 13.14 2.92
CA ARG A 220 -7.37 11.74 2.85
C ARG A 220 -6.38 10.81 3.60
N PRO A 221 -6.85 9.70 4.20
CA PRO A 221 -5.98 8.79 4.94
C PRO A 221 -4.91 8.15 4.06
N LEU A 222 -3.74 7.94 4.64
CA LEU A 222 -2.67 7.12 4.09
C LEU A 222 -2.82 5.69 4.56
N TYR A 223 -2.48 4.74 3.69
CA TYR A 223 -2.69 3.31 3.92
C TYR A 223 -1.36 2.63 4.25
N GLY A 224 -1.38 1.77 5.26
CA GLY A 224 -0.27 0.93 5.69
C GLY A 224 -0.80 -0.29 6.43
N ALA A 225 0.02 -0.88 7.30
CA ALA A 225 -0.39 -2.00 8.14
C ALA A 225 0.23 -1.93 9.53
N LEU A 226 -0.43 -2.52 10.51
CA LEU A 226 0.13 -2.80 11.82
C LEU A 226 0.98 -4.09 11.75
N ASN A 227 2.27 -4.00 12.05
CA ASN A 227 3.21 -5.13 11.94
C ASN A 227 3.09 -6.08 13.14
N VAL A 228 1.92 -6.71 13.31
CA VAL A 228 1.63 -7.61 14.44
C VAL A 228 2.54 -8.84 14.50
N ARG A 229 2.99 -9.32 13.33
CA ARG A 229 3.96 -10.42 13.21
C ARG A 229 5.41 -10.00 13.48
N ARG A 230 5.67 -8.68 13.63
CA ARG A 230 7.00 -8.08 13.84
C ARG A 230 8.03 -8.50 12.79
N TYR A 231 7.58 -8.68 11.54
CA TYR A 231 8.48 -9.07 10.46
C TYR A 231 9.43 -7.91 10.12
N PRO A 232 10.76 -8.16 9.98
CA PRO A 232 11.72 -7.12 9.56
C PRO A 232 11.44 -6.52 8.18
N VAL A 233 10.67 -7.21 7.34
CA VAL A 233 10.21 -6.73 6.03
C VAL A 233 8.99 -5.80 6.10
N GLY A 234 8.35 -5.67 7.26
CA GLY A 234 7.15 -4.85 7.49
C GLY A 234 5.85 -5.66 7.43
N GLY A 235 4.73 -4.99 7.77
CA GLY A 235 3.44 -5.66 8.00
C GLY A 235 2.63 -6.02 6.75
N ALA A 236 2.88 -5.43 5.58
CA ALA A 236 2.08 -5.67 4.36
C ALA A 236 2.92 -5.66 3.07
N VAL A 237 3.87 -6.59 2.99
CA VAL A 237 4.81 -6.77 1.85
C VAL A 237 4.14 -6.91 0.49
N ARG A 238 2.87 -7.32 0.43
CA ARG A 238 2.02 -7.32 -0.77
C ARG A 238 2.09 -6.00 -1.55
N PHE A 239 2.22 -4.87 -0.86
CA PHE A 239 2.22 -3.53 -1.45
C PHE A 239 3.60 -2.91 -1.64
N GLY A 240 4.69 -3.58 -1.29
CA GLY A 240 6.01 -2.96 -1.45
C GLY A 240 7.19 -3.75 -0.91
N SER A 241 8.31 -3.63 -1.62
CA SER A 241 9.64 -4.13 -1.28
C SER A 241 10.43 -3.23 -0.31
N ALA A 242 9.86 -2.07 0.04
CA ALA A 242 10.36 -1.17 1.06
C ALA A 242 9.19 -0.72 1.95
N HIS A 243 9.51 -0.22 3.14
CA HIS A 243 8.50 0.43 3.98
C HIS A 243 9.08 1.60 4.79
N LEU A 244 8.22 2.53 5.16
CA LEU A 244 8.49 3.51 6.22
C LEU A 244 8.04 2.89 7.55
N ARG A 245 8.95 2.77 8.53
CA ARG A 245 8.59 2.46 9.92
C ARG A 245 8.22 3.76 10.62
N LEU A 246 6.99 3.83 11.11
CA LEU A 246 6.44 5.06 11.70
C LEU A 246 6.70 5.13 13.20
N ARG A 247 6.95 6.33 13.71
CA ARG A 247 7.16 6.59 15.13
C ARG A 247 5.89 6.28 15.94
N PRO A 248 5.98 5.80 17.19
CA PRO A 248 4.82 5.45 18.01
C PRO A 248 3.77 6.57 18.18
N ALA A 249 4.16 7.84 18.10
CA ALA A 249 3.24 8.98 18.18
C ALA A 249 2.17 9.00 17.08
N VAL A 250 2.42 8.33 15.94
CA VAL A 250 1.45 8.24 14.83
C VAL A 250 0.24 7.38 15.22
N LEU A 251 0.38 6.41 16.12
CA LEU A 251 -0.72 5.56 16.60
C LEU A 251 -1.92 6.39 17.11
N ALA A 252 -1.66 7.53 17.77
CA ALA A 252 -2.69 8.42 18.31
C ALA A 252 -3.63 9.02 17.24
N ARG A 253 -3.27 8.92 15.96
CA ARG A 253 -4.08 9.35 14.81
C ARG A 253 -4.23 8.27 13.73
N THR A 254 -4.10 7.01 14.11
CA THR A 254 -4.30 5.85 13.23
C THR A 254 -5.56 5.08 13.62
N THR A 255 -6.35 4.69 12.63
CA THR A 255 -7.43 3.69 12.79
C THR A 255 -7.08 2.43 12.02
N PHE A 256 -7.67 1.31 12.43
CA PHE A 256 -7.37 -0.01 11.87
C PHE A 256 -8.64 -0.72 11.42
N CYS A 257 -8.53 -1.65 10.47
CA CYS A 257 -9.58 -2.63 10.18
C CYS A 257 -9.01 -4.02 9.91
N TYR A 258 -9.86 -5.04 10.09
CA TYR A 258 -9.58 -6.40 9.66
C TYR A 258 -10.85 -7.05 9.10
N PRO A 259 -10.79 -7.77 7.97
CA PRO A 259 -9.69 -7.80 6.99
C PRO A 259 -9.52 -6.44 6.26
N ASP A 260 -8.84 -6.41 5.11
CA ASP A 260 -8.59 -5.19 4.35
C ASP A 260 -9.87 -4.53 3.78
N SER A 261 -9.82 -3.22 3.55
CA SER A 261 -11.00 -2.39 3.23
C SER A 261 -11.79 -2.80 1.97
N VAL A 262 -11.14 -3.49 1.02
CA VAL A 262 -11.78 -4.05 -0.18
C VAL A 262 -12.70 -5.24 0.13
N LEU A 263 -12.49 -5.94 1.25
CA LEU A 263 -13.34 -7.04 1.74
C LEU A 263 -14.54 -6.56 2.58
N GLU A 264 -14.82 -5.26 2.57
CA GLU A 264 -15.95 -4.62 3.27
C GLU A 264 -15.99 -4.91 4.79
N PRO A 265 -14.88 -4.68 5.53
CA PRO A 265 -14.74 -5.12 6.91
C PRO A 265 -15.75 -4.44 7.86
N THR A 266 -16.12 -5.19 8.91
CA THR A 266 -16.95 -4.74 10.03
C THR A 266 -16.16 -4.52 11.31
N ASP A 267 -14.95 -5.08 11.40
CA ASP A 267 -14.12 -5.07 12.59
C ASP A 267 -13.07 -3.97 12.46
N PHE A 268 -13.05 -3.07 13.44
CA PHE A 268 -12.22 -1.87 13.44
C PHE A 268 -11.40 -1.75 14.73
N GLY A 269 -10.44 -0.82 14.74
CA GLY A 269 -9.71 -0.46 15.95
C GLY A 269 -9.13 0.95 15.92
N THR A 270 -8.68 1.39 17.09
CA THR A 270 -7.87 2.59 17.34
C THR A 270 -6.71 2.23 18.26
N ALA A 271 -5.81 3.17 18.56
CA ALA A 271 -4.75 2.93 19.54
C ALA A 271 -5.27 2.62 20.96
N GLU A 272 -6.43 3.14 21.37
CA GLU A 272 -7.00 2.83 22.70
C GLU A 272 -7.78 1.51 22.74
N HIS A 273 -8.28 1.05 21.59
CA HIS A 273 -9.17 -0.10 21.47
C HIS A 273 -8.87 -0.89 20.17
N LEU A 274 -8.11 -1.98 20.28
CA LEU A 274 -7.66 -2.81 19.17
C LEU A 274 -8.01 -4.29 19.40
N PRO A 275 -9.27 -4.71 19.17
CA PRO A 275 -9.68 -6.12 19.26
C PRO A 275 -9.11 -7.00 18.12
N LEU A 276 -8.53 -6.38 17.08
CA LEU A 276 -8.19 -7.01 15.80
C LEU A 276 -7.03 -8.02 15.87
N VAL A 277 -6.12 -7.89 16.84
CA VAL A 277 -4.91 -8.74 16.94
C VAL A 277 -5.30 -10.22 17.04
N ALA A 278 -6.29 -10.54 17.88
CA ALA A 278 -6.77 -11.91 18.06
C ALA A 278 -7.48 -12.49 16.82
N LEU A 279 -8.05 -11.64 15.97
CA LEU A 279 -8.67 -12.06 14.70
C LEU A 279 -7.58 -12.44 13.69
N ALA A 280 -6.59 -11.57 13.49
CA ALA A 280 -5.45 -11.86 12.62
C ALA A 280 -4.63 -13.06 13.10
N GLU A 281 -4.42 -13.20 14.41
CA GLU A 281 -3.75 -14.38 14.99
C GLU A 281 -4.51 -15.69 14.67
N ALA A 282 -5.84 -15.69 14.77
CA ALA A 282 -6.67 -16.85 14.46
C ALA A 282 -6.67 -17.21 12.95
N ASP A 283 -6.86 -16.22 12.07
CA ASP A 283 -6.87 -16.45 10.61
C ASP A 283 -5.49 -16.89 10.09
N GLY A 284 -4.40 -16.35 10.65
CA GLY A 284 -3.04 -16.83 10.38
C GLY A 284 -2.83 -18.31 10.78
N ALA A 285 -3.33 -18.71 11.94
CA ALA A 285 -3.28 -20.11 12.40
C ALA A 285 -4.16 -21.06 11.56
N ASP A 286 -5.26 -20.55 10.98
CA ASP A 286 -6.12 -21.26 10.02
C ASP A 286 -5.50 -21.33 8.60
N GLY A 287 -4.28 -20.79 8.40
CA GLY A 287 -3.50 -20.91 7.16
C GLY A 287 -3.74 -19.78 6.15
N ALA A 288 -4.05 -18.56 6.59
CA ALA A 288 -4.09 -17.39 5.74
C ALA A 288 -2.78 -17.21 4.93
N ASP A 289 -2.89 -16.66 3.72
CA ASP A 289 -1.72 -16.33 2.92
C ASP A 289 -0.97 -15.14 3.56
N VAL A 290 0.34 -15.25 3.74
CA VAL A 290 1.18 -14.22 4.41
C VAL A 290 1.19 -12.87 3.67
N LEU A 291 0.77 -12.82 2.40
CA LEU A 291 0.53 -11.54 1.71
C LEU A 291 -0.77 -10.84 2.13
N ASP A 292 -1.71 -11.58 2.71
CA ASP A 292 -3.04 -11.13 3.12
C ASP A 292 -3.22 -11.19 4.67
N ASP A 293 -2.21 -11.71 5.40
CA ASP A 293 -2.12 -11.74 6.87
C ASP A 293 -1.62 -10.40 7.46
N TYR A 294 -2.47 -9.36 7.38
CA TYR A 294 -2.16 -8.05 7.94
C TYR A 294 -3.40 -7.30 8.44
N ILE A 295 -3.22 -6.46 9.46
CA ILE A 295 -4.23 -5.50 9.91
C ILE A 295 -3.99 -4.19 9.17
N GLU A 296 -4.94 -3.77 8.34
CA GLU A 296 -4.83 -2.55 7.55
C GLU A 296 -4.89 -1.31 8.46
N ALA A 297 -3.95 -0.39 8.27
CA ALA A 297 -3.80 0.82 9.06
C ALA A 297 -4.06 2.06 8.20
N HIS A 298 -4.88 2.96 8.74
CA HIS A 298 -5.25 4.23 8.13
C HIS A 298 -4.65 5.36 8.95
N VAL A 299 -3.53 5.91 8.47
CA VAL A 299 -2.84 7.04 9.09
C VAL A 299 -3.50 8.33 8.64
N HIS A 300 -4.07 9.08 9.58
CA HIS A 300 -4.79 10.31 9.28
C HIS A 300 -3.95 11.57 9.55
N GLY A 301 -4.34 12.70 8.94
CA GLY A 301 -3.68 14.00 9.17
C GLY A 301 -2.34 14.20 8.45
N GLY A 302 -2.06 13.40 7.42
CA GLY A 302 -0.80 13.44 6.67
C GLY A 302 0.35 12.67 7.34
N LEU A 303 1.50 12.61 6.66
CA LEU A 303 2.73 11.96 7.16
C LEU A 303 3.97 12.78 6.78
N SER A 304 4.59 13.40 7.77
CA SER A 304 5.86 14.14 7.68
C SER A 304 7.04 13.20 7.83
N LEU A 305 8.00 13.23 6.91
CA LEU A 305 9.15 12.33 6.96
C LEU A 305 10.13 12.68 8.10
N SER A 306 10.19 13.94 8.53
CA SER A 306 11.00 14.32 9.69
C SER A 306 10.33 13.95 11.02
N ASP A 307 9.01 14.13 11.11
CA ASP A 307 8.30 14.14 12.40
C ASP A 307 7.64 12.81 12.72
N ASP A 308 7.27 12.02 11.69
CA ASP A 308 6.48 10.80 11.82
C ASP A 308 7.23 9.53 11.42
N VAL A 309 8.27 9.62 10.59
CA VAL A 309 9.06 8.46 10.17
C VAL A 309 10.27 8.28 11.08
N GLU A 310 10.49 7.05 11.52
CA GLU A 310 11.66 6.66 12.29
C GLU A 310 12.77 6.18 11.35
N ALA A 311 12.43 5.27 10.44
CA ALA A 311 13.34 4.70 9.46
C ALA A 311 12.63 4.45 8.12
N VAL A 312 13.37 4.58 7.02
CA VAL A 312 13.08 3.91 5.75
C VAL A 312 13.81 2.57 5.75
N VAL A 313 13.09 1.48 5.48
CA VAL A 313 13.65 0.12 5.44
C VAL A 313 13.61 -0.39 4.00
N LEU A 314 14.77 -0.77 3.47
CA LEU A 314 14.97 -1.11 2.07
C LEU A 314 15.40 -2.58 1.86
N ASP A 315 15.11 -3.09 0.65
CA ASP A 315 15.65 -4.35 0.17
C ASP A 315 17.11 -4.22 -0.31
N PRO A 316 18.02 -5.14 0.04
CA PRO A 316 19.44 -5.08 -0.32
C PRO A 316 19.73 -5.09 -1.84
N SER A 317 18.78 -5.43 -2.71
CA SER A 317 18.91 -5.27 -4.18
C SER A 317 19.03 -3.81 -4.63
N TYR A 318 18.66 -2.85 -3.78
CA TYR A 318 18.82 -1.42 -4.05
C TYR A 318 20.18 -0.83 -3.64
N ARG A 319 21.08 -1.64 -3.05
CA ARG A 319 22.45 -1.18 -2.76
C ARG A 319 23.20 -0.82 -4.03
N THR A 320 24.04 0.22 -3.96
CA THR A 320 24.81 0.78 -5.08
C THR A 320 23.96 1.25 -6.26
N THR A 321 22.72 1.68 -6.00
CA THR A 321 21.80 2.26 -6.99
C THR A 321 21.34 3.65 -6.57
N ASP A 322 20.77 4.42 -7.50
CA ASP A 322 20.18 5.75 -7.27
C ASP A 322 19.15 5.78 -6.11
N VAL A 323 18.60 4.63 -5.72
CA VAL A 323 17.71 4.43 -4.57
C VAL A 323 18.46 4.51 -3.23
N GLU A 324 19.65 3.91 -3.11
CA GLU A 324 20.47 4.05 -1.89
C GLU A 324 20.95 5.50 -1.72
N ASP A 325 21.37 6.13 -2.82
CA ASP A 325 21.76 7.56 -2.82
C ASP A 325 20.59 8.45 -2.39
N ALA A 326 19.38 8.23 -2.94
CA ALA A 326 18.19 8.99 -2.56
C ALA A 326 17.79 8.77 -1.09
N ALA A 327 17.93 7.53 -0.59
CA ALA A 327 17.61 7.22 0.80
C ALA A 327 18.53 7.96 1.78
N GLY A 328 19.81 8.14 1.44
CA GLY A 328 20.79 8.88 2.24
C GLY A 328 20.49 10.38 2.39
N GLU A 329 19.58 10.94 1.57
CA GLU A 329 19.15 12.33 1.65
C GLU A 329 17.90 12.53 2.53
N LEU A 330 17.26 11.45 3.00
CA LEU A 330 16.04 11.51 3.81
C LEU A 330 16.32 11.92 5.28
N PRO A 331 15.36 12.59 5.96
CA PRO A 331 15.51 13.05 7.34
C PRO A 331 15.34 11.96 8.42
N CYS A 332 15.48 10.68 8.05
CA CYS A 332 15.24 9.52 8.92
C CYS A 332 16.34 8.45 8.75
N ALA A 333 16.33 7.40 9.58
CA ALA A 333 17.34 6.34 9.48
C ALA A 333 17.15 5.50 8.20
N VAL A 334 18.23 5.09 7.55
CA VAL A 334 18.20 4.13 6.43
C VAL A 334 18.58 2.74 6.96
N GLU A 335 17.63 1.82 6.95
CA GLU A 335 17.78 0.44 7.41
C GLU A 335 17.56 -0.55 6.26
N TRP A 336 17.94 -1.81 6.47
CA TRP A 336 17.90 -2.84 5.45
C TRP A 336 17.38 -4.15 6.05
N HIS A 337 16.40 -4.77 5.40
CA HIS A 337 15.88 -6.07 5.80
C HIS A 337 16.62 -7.22 5.08
N ALA A 338 16.36 -8.47 5.45
CA ALA A 338 17.09 -9.64 4.94
C ALA A 338 17.02 -9.82 3.40
N GLY A 339 15.92 -9.38 2.79
CA GLY A 339 15.77 -9.23 1.34
C GLY A 339 14.96 -10.34 0.66
N PHE A 340 14.39 -10.01 -0.49
CA PHE A 340 13.59 -10.91 -1.31
C PHE A 340 14.42 -11.45 -2.48
N ARG A 341 14.61 -12.77 -2.56
CA ARG A 341 15.18 -13.46 -3.72
C ARG A 341 14.43 -14.73 -4.05
N LEU A 342 13.78 -14.75 -5.21
CA LEU A 342 13.05 -15.92 -5.74
C LEU A 342 13.80 -16.51 -6.94
N PRO A 343 14.32 -17.75 -6.86
CA PRO A 343 14.85 -18.43 -8.05
C PRO A 343 13.72 -18.87 -8.98
N VAL A 344 13.95 -18.83 -10.30
CA VAL A 344 12.92 -19.17 -11.31
C VAL A 344 12.43 -20.63 -11.20
N ASP A 345 13.31 -21.54 -10.77
CA ASP A 345 12.96 -22.95 -10.52
C ASP A 345 11.96 -23.12 -9.37
N GLU A 346 11.93 -22.18 -8.42
CA GLU A 346 10.94 -22.16 -7.35
C GLU A 346 9.66 -21.46 -7.82
N LEU A 347 9.76 -20.34 -8.55
CA LEU A 347 8.60 -19.69 -9.18
C LEU A 347 7.80 -20.68 -10.05
N ALA A 348 8.49 -21.52 -10.82
CA ALA A 348 7.88 -22.54 -11.69
C ALA A 348 7.12 -23.65 -10.94
N ARG A 349 7.29 -23.77 -9.61
CA ARG A 349 6.53 -24.73 -8.79
C ARG A 349 5.16 -24.18 -8.33
N HIS A 350 4.95 -22.86 -8.41
CA HIS A 350 3.79 -22.15 -7.88
C HIS A 350 2.93 -21.49 -8.99
N GLY A 351 2.81 -22.16 -10.14
CA GLY A 351 1.99 -21.67 -11.28
C GLY A 351 0.50 -21.53 -10.97
N ASP A 352 0.01 -22.24 -9.95
CA ASP A 352 -1.34 -22.16 -9.40
C ASP A 352 -1.59 -20.87 -8.59
N TYR A 353 -0.54 -20.24 -8.03
CA TYR A 353 -0.69 -19.09 -7.14
C TYR A 353 -1.14 -17.80 -7.86
N ARG A 354 -0.55 -17.48 -9.03
CA ARG A 354 -0.90 -16.28 -9.83
C ARG A 354 -1.11 -16.54 -11.32
N GLY A 355 -0.90 -17.77 -11.79
CA GLY A 355 -1.05 -18.18 -13.19
C GLY A 355 0.29 -18.44 -13.90
N GLU A 356 0.27 -19.37 -14.85
CA GLU A 356 1.40 -19.71 -15.73
C GLU A 356 1.89 -18.51 -16.56
N ASP A 357 1.02 -17.53 -16.85
CA ASP A 357 1.40 -16.28 -17.50
C ASP A 357 2.32 -15.41 -16.63
N VAL A 358 2.11 -15.44 -15.32
CA VAL A 358 2.96 -14.74 -14.33
C VAL A 358 4.27 -15.49 -14.12
N VAL A 359 4.26 -16.83 -14.12
CA VAL A 359 5.49 -17.64 -14.12
C VAL A 359 6.33 -17.35 -15.37
N ALA A 360 5.72 -17.37 -16.55
CA ALA A 360 6.40 -17.07 -17.81
C ALA A 360 6.97 -15.63 -17.84
N ALA A 361 6.22 -14.65 -17.32
CA ALA A 361 6.71 -13.28 -17.19
C ALA A 361 7.88 -13.17 -16.22
N GLY A 362 7.79 -13.77 -15.03
CA GLY A 362 8.89 -13.78 -14.05
C GLY A 362 10.15 -14.45 -14.60
N THR A 363 10.02 -15.59 -15.29
CA THR A 363 11.14 -16.27 -15.96
C THR A 363 11.77 -15.40 -17.06
N ALA A 364 10.98 -14.60 -17.79
CA ALA A 364 11.48 -13.68 -18.81
C ALA A 364 12.08 -12.37 -18.23
N LEU A 365 11.82 -12.08 -16.95
CA LEU A 365 12.39 -10.94 -16.23
C LEU A 365 13.66 -11.28 -15.47
N ALA A 366 13.82 -12.52 -15.04
CA ALA A 366 14.90 -12.94 -14.16
C ALA A 366 16.30 -12.69 -14.75
N GLU A 367 17.21 -12.21 -13.89
CA GLU A 367 18.63 -12.08 -14.19
C GLU A 367 19.37 -13.24 -13.52
N ASP A 368 20.23 -13.95 -14.26
CA ASP A 368 20.96 -15.14 -13.80
C ASP A 368 20.10 -16.23 -13.11
N GLY A 369 18.81 -16.30 -13.46
CA GLY A 369 17.84 -17.24 -12.88
C GLY A 369 17.18 -16.77 -11.58
N TRP A 370 17.34 -15.50 -11.20
CA TRP A 370 16.78 -14.92 -9.97
C TRP A 370 15.87 -13.72 -10.24
N LEU A 371 14.89 -13.55 -9.35
CA LEU A 371 14.09 -12.34 -9.20
C LEU A 371 14.39 -11.70 -7.86
N ASP A 372 14.54 -10.38 -7.87
CA ASP A 372 14.61 -9.51 -6.70
C ASP A 372 13.81 -8.20 -6.97
N PRO A 373 13.57 -7.34 -5.96
CA PRO A 373 12.78 -6.14 -6.14
C PRO A 373 13.28 -5.18 -7.22
N ARG A 374 14.60 -4.97 -7.33
CA ARG A 374 15.19 -4.14 -8.39
C ARG A 374 14.81 -4.69 -9.76
N ILE A 375 15.03 -5.99 -10.03
CA ILE A 375 14.70 -6.59 -11.35
C ILE A 375 13.23 -6.33 -11.75
N ILE A 376 12.32 -6.44 -10.78
CA ILE A 376 10.87 -6.25 -10.99
C ILE A 376 10.53 -4.75 -11.17
N GLY A 377 11.23 -3.86 -10.49
CA GLY A 377 11.07 -2.41 -10.67
C GLY A 377 11.68 -1.90 -11.98
N ASP A 378 12.83 -2.41 -12.39
CA ASP A 378 13.45 -2.17 -13.71
C ASP A 378 12.49 -2.57 -14.84
N ALA A 379 11.83 -3.72 -14.70
CA ALA A 379 10.77 -4.16 -15.60
C ALA A 379 9.57 -3.19 -15.66
N ALA A 380 9.16 -2.65 -14.51
CA ALA A 380 8.09 -1.68 -14.41
C ALA A 380 8.44 -0.34 -15.09
N ARG A 381 9.65 0.18 -14.85
CA ARG A 381 10.16 1.41 -15.49
C ARG A 381 10.29 1.25 -17.00
N ALA A 382 10.71 0.09 -17.47
CA ALA A 382 10.85 -0.20 -18.89
C ALA A 382 9.51 -0.33 -19.64
N GLY A 383 8.37 -0.47 -18.94
CA GLY A 383 7.03 -0.54 -19.55
C GLY A 383 6.81 -1.74 -20.50
N ARG A 384 7.67 -2.76 -20.44
CA ARG A 384 7.68 -3.90 -21.39
C ARG A 384 6.59 -4.95 -21.13
N PHE A 385 5.95 -4.90 -19.96
CA PHE A 385 4.99 -5.87 -19.47
C PHE A 385 3.74 -5.16 -18.93
N ASP A 386 2.61 -5.85 -18.90
CA ASP A 386 1.40 -5.33 -18.27
C ASP A 386 1.65 -5.05 -16.77
N PRO A 387 1.26 -3.87 -16.23
CA PRO A 387 1.51 -3.52 -14.84
C PRO A 387 0.90 -4.49 -13.81
N GLN A 388 -0.23 -5.14 -14.11
CA GLN A 388 -0.81 -6.17 -13.24
C GLN A 388 0.00 -7.46 -13.30
N THR A 389 0.55 -7.83 -14.45
CA THR A 389 1.50 -8.97 -14.54
C THR A 389 2.75 -8.68 -13.71
N VAL A 390 3.37 -7.50 -13.82
CA VAL A 390 4.55 -7.12 -13.02
C VAL A 390 4.22 -7.12 -11.52
N LYS A 391 3.05 -6.60 -11.13
CA LYS A 391 2.56 -6.67 -9.74
C LYS A 391 2.37 -8.12 -9.25
N ARG A 392 1.88 -9.03 -10.09
CA ARG A 392 1.74 -10.44 -9.72
C ARG A 392 3.07 -11.17 -9.63
N VAL A 393 4.07 -10.82 -10.45
CA VAL A 393 5.46 -11.30 -10.30
C VAL A 393 6.02 -10.81 -8.95
N TRP A 394 5.74 -9.57 -8.55
CA TRP A 394 6.04 -9.11 -7.19
C TRP A 394 5.36 -9.97 -6.12
N HIS A 395 4.05 -10.25 -6.24
CA HIS A 395 3.37 -11.11 -5.26
C HIS A 395 4.07 -12.48 -5.11
N CYS A 396 4.41 -13.16 -6.21
CA CYS A 396 5.16 -14.43 -6.12
C CYS A 396 6.52 -14.24 -5.43
N THR A 397 7.24 -13.16 -5.77
CA THR A 397 8.58 -12.86 -5.22
C THR A 397 8.54 -12.54 -3.73
N ALA A 398 7.55 -11.76 -3.28
CA ALA A 398 7.30 -11.52 -1.86
C ALA A 398 6.91 -12.82 -1.12
N ARG A 399 6.05 -13.65 -1.74
CA ARG A 399 5.50 -14.85 -1.11
C ARG A 399 6.49 -16.01 -0.96
N PHE A 400 7.33 -16.22 -1.97
CA PHE A 400 8.20 -17.40 -2.07
C PHE A 400 9.70 -17.04 -2.06
N GLY A 401 10.06 -15.77 -2.26
CA GLY A 401 11.44 -15.28 -2.20
C GLY A 401 11.88 -14.81 -0.81
N TYR A 402 11.13 -15.11 0.24
CA TYR A 402 11.45 -14.75 1.63
C TYR A 402 11.27 -15.95 2.57
N ALA A 403 12.17 -16.08 3.53
CA ALA A 403 12.09 -17.11 4.57
C ALA A 403 11.14 -16.68 5.68
N TRP A 404 9.85 -16.93 5.46
CA TRP A 404 8.81 -16.71 6.46
C TRP A 404 9.01 -17.62 7.67
N PRO A 405 8.96 -17.10 8.92
CA PRO A 405 8.91 -17.95 10.10
C PRO A 405 7.73 -18.92 10.05
N GLU A 406 7.92 -20.14 10.55
CA GLU A 406 6.80 -21.06 10.81
C GLU A 406 5.89 -20.45 11.88
N ALA A 407 4.58 -20.61 11.71
CA ALA A 407 3.52 -20.00 12.55
C ALA A 407 3.28 -20.78 13.85
#